data_AF-A0A8T3B7C1-F1
#
_entry.id   AF-A0A8T3B7C1-F1
#
_cell.length_a   1.000
_cell.length_b   1.000
_cell.length_c   1.000
_cell.angle_alpha   90.00
_cell.angle_beta   90.00
_cell.angle_gamma   90.00
#
_symmetry.space_group_name_H-M   'P 1'
#
loop_
_entity.id
_entity.type
_entity.pdbx_description
1 polymer ?
#
loop_
_entity_poly.entity_id
_entity_poly.type
_entity_poly.pdbx_seq_one_letter_code
_entity_poly.pdbx_strand_id
1 'polypeptide(L)'
;MLDTSLNILLLFLLAAGAVDASSAEASPPSPPSNGTTVYELLPKFGLPSGLLPNTVTSFSLASNGEFEVNLAGECYVNFEYLVYYSPKITGVIRYGEIDDLKGIQVHRFFIWFDVDSIKVDLPPSNYIYFDVGLITKKLSVGQFKNIHSCQKGLSEDLVEHGVGLYRLSEDAGMIISE
;
A
#
# COMPACT_ATOMS: atom_id res chain seq x y z
N MET A 1 -37.40 -37.78 25.63
CA MET A 1 -37.38 -36.30 25.57
C MET A 1 -36.73 -35.93 24.25
N LEU A 2 -37.55 -35.86 23.20
CA LEU A 2 -37.10 -35.71 21.81
C LEU A 2 -38.06 -34.72 21.13
N ASP A 3 -38.04 -33.44 21.55
CA ASP A 3 -39.03 -32.47 21.05
C ASP A 3 -38.60 -30.99 21.13
N THR A 4 -37.30 -30.70 20.97
CA THR A 4 -36.82 -29.29 20.91
C THR A 4 -35.97 -28.98 19.68
N SER A 5 -35.60 -29.98 18.88
CA SER A 5 -34.76 -29.78 17.68
C SER A 5 -35.54 -29.45 16.40
N LEU A 6 -36.88 -29.58 16.39
CA LEU A 6 -37.68 -29.44 15.16
C LEU A 6 -38.07 -27.99 14.84
N ASN A 7 -38.13 -27.09 15.83
CA ASN A 7 -38.55 -25.70 15.64
C ASN A 7 -37.44 -24.73 15.21
N ILE A 8 -36.16 -25.14 15.27
CA ILE A 8 -35.04 -24.28 14.83
C ILE A 8 -34.83 -24.41 13.31
N LEU A 9 -35.26 -25.52 12.70
CA LEU A 9 -35.09 -25.75 11.26
C LEU A 9 -36.08 -24.95 10.38
N LEU A 10 -37.14 -24.39 10.98
CA LEU A 10 -38.18 -23.62 10.26
C LEU A 10 -37.85 -22.13 10.08
N LEU A 11 -36.78 -21.62 10.70
CA LEU A 11 -36.36 -20.21 10.57
C LEU A 11 -35.46 -19.95 9.34
N PHE A 12 -35.05 -20.98 8.60
CA PHE A 12 -34.16 -20.85 7.44
C PHE A 12 -34.86 -20.67 6.08
N LEU A 13 -36.20 -20.59 6.03
CA LEU A 13 -36.94 -20.75 4.76
C LEU A 13 -37.63 -19.50 4.17
N LEU A 14 -37.39 -18.28 4.68
CA LEU A 14 -38.07 -17.10 4.13
C LEU A 14 -37.12 -15.91 3.91
N ALA A 15 -36.36 -15.96 2.81
CA ALA A 15 -36.05 -14.79 1.97
C ALA A 15 -35.30 -15.23 0.70
N ALA A 16 -36.00 -15.91 -0.22
CA ALA A 16 -35.59 -15.94 -1.62
C ALA A 16 -36.12 -14.67 -2.30
N GLY A 17 -35.25 -13.68 -2.45
CA GLY A 17 -35.48 -12.51 -3.29
C GLY A 17 -34.28 -12.31 -4.20
N ALA A 18 -34.38 -12.78 -5.44
CA ALA A 18 -33.46 -12.45 -6.51
C ALA A 18 -34.21 -11.58 -7.51
N VAL A 19 -33.73 -10.36 -7.78
CA VAL A 19 -33.81 -9.69 -9.10
C VAL A 19 -32.75 -8.59 -9.17
N ASP A 20 -32.16 -8.50 -10.35
CA ASP A 20 -30.92 -7.85 -10.78
C ASP A 20 -30.72 -6.38 -10.39
N ALA A 21 -29.53 -6.08 -9.88
CA ALA A 21 -28.95 -4.73 -9.91
C ALA A 21 -27.94 -4.67 -11.05
N SER A 22 -28.38 -4.13 -12.20
CA SER A 22 -27.49 -3.65 -13.26
C SER A 22 -26.61 -2.53 -12.70
N SER A 23 -25.34 -2.82 -12.48
CA SER A 23 -24.34 -1.79 -12.24
C SER A 23 -23.67 -1.50 -13.57
N ALA A 24 -24.02 -0.35 -14.15
CA ALA A 24 -23.33 0.23 -15.27
C ALA A 24 -21.84 0.34 -14.92
N GLU A 25 -21.00 -0.31 -15.74
CA GLU A 25 -19.56 -0.15 -15.72
C GLU A 25 -19.26 1.29 -16.17
N ALA A 26 -19.23 2.20 -15.19
CA ALA A 26 -18.71 3.53 -15.39
C ALA A 26 -17.21 3.37 -15.71
N SER A 27 -16.85 3.58 -16.99
CA SER A 27 -15.46 3.74 -17.37
C SER A 27 -14.79 4.73 -16.41
N PRO A 28 -13.62 4.40 -15.82
CA PRO A 28 -12.97 5.29 -14.89
C PRO A 28 -12.73 6.64 -15.59
N PRO A 29 -13.02 7.77 -14.92
CA PRO A 29 -12.70 9.08 -15.46
C PRO A 29 -11.19 9.13 -15.71
N SER A 30 -10.80 9.29 -16.97
CA SER A 30 -9.45 9.68 -17.34
C SER A 30 -9.09 10.95 -16.55
N PRO A 31 -7.97 10.99 -15.83
CA PRO A 31 -7.64 12.13 -14.98
C PRO A 31 -7.49 13.40 -15.83
N PRO A 32 -8.10 14.54 -15.46
CA PRO A 32 -7.62 15.83 -15.92
C PRO A 32 -6.24 16.08 -15.27
N SER A 33 -5.26 16.79 -15.82
CA SER A 33 -5.11 17.57 -17.05
C SER A 33 -3.73 18.26 -16.91
N ASN A 34 -2.72 17.86 -17.69
CA ASN A 34 -1.44 18.58 -18.03
C ASN A 34 -0.24 17.65 -18.33
N GLY A 35 -0.41 16.32 -18.38
CA GLY A 35 0.66 15.39 -18.74
C GLY A 35 1.76 15.20 -17.67
N THR A 36 1.66 15.88 -16.53
CA THR A 36 2.53 15.65 -15.36
C THR A 36 2.09 14.39 -14.65
N THR A 37 3.02 13.48 -14.37
CA THR A 37 2.75 12.25 -13.60
C THR A 37 2.91 12.49 -12.09
N VAL A 38 2.36 11.61 -11.24
CA VAL A 38 2.58 11.71 -9.79
C VAL A 38 4.07 11.62 -9.42
N TYR A 39 4.85 10.86 -10.20
CA TYR A 39 6.29 10.71 -10.00
C TYR A 39 7.08 12.00 -10.31
N GLU A 40 6.53 12.88 -11.15
CA GLU A 40 7.06 14.23 -11.41
C GLU A 40 6.53 15.27 -10.41
N LEU A 41 5.40 15.00 -9.77
CA LEU A 41 4.80 15.86 -8.76
C LEU A 41 5.56 15.77 -7.43
N LEU A 42 5.86 14.55 -6.96
CA LEU A 42 6.52 14.31 -5.67
C LEU A 42 7.82 15.13 -5.49
N PRO A 43 8.75 15.18 -6.48
CA PRO A 43 9.96 15.98 -6.35
C PRO A 43 9.72 17.49 -6.21
N LYS A 44 8.61 18.02 -6.75
CA LYS A 44 8.23 19.44 -6.60
C LYS A 44 7.86 19.76 -5.14
N PHE A 45 7.44 18.76 -4.38
CA PHE A 45 7.21 18.82 -2.94
C PHE A 45 8.42 18.32 -2.14
N GLY A 46 9.60 18.14 -2.74
CA GLY A 46 10.79 17.67 -2.04
C GLY A 46 10.79 16.19 -1.67
N LEU A 47 9.85 15.41 -2.20
CA LEU A 47 9.70 13.98 -1.92
C LEU A 47 10.30 13.13 -3.06
N PRO A 48 10.85 11.94 -2.77
CA PRO A 48 11.41 11.07 -3.81
C PRO A 48 10.37 10.63 -4.85
N SER A 49 10.76 10.57 -6.12
CA SER A 49 9.89 10.15 -7.23
C SER A 49 9.41 8.70 -7.12
N GLY A 50 10.16 7.83 -6.43
CA GLY A 50 9.88 6.40 -6.29
C GLY A 50 9.16 6.00 -5.00
N LEU A 51 8.46 6.93 -4.33
CA LEU A 51 7.66 6.59 -3.14
C LEU A 51 6.45 5.71 -3.47
N LEU A 52 5.92 5.84 -4.68
CA LEU A 52 4.74 5.11 -5.15
C LEU A 52 5.15 4.04 -6.18
N PRO A 53 4.42 2.91 -6.24
CA PRO A 53 4.71 1.84 -7.20
C PRO A 53 4.34 2.26 -8.62
N ASN A 54 4.87 1.56 -9.63
CA ASN A 54 4.64 1.85 -11.04
C ASN A 54 3.19 1.60 -11.54
N THR A 55 2.30 1.11 -10.68
CA THR A 55 0.92 0.74 -11.01
C THR A 55 -0.09 1.86 -10.83
N VAL A 56 0.37 3.09 -10.60
CA VAL A 56 -0.51 4.28 -10.54
C VAL A 56 -1.25 4.45 -11.87
N THR A 57 -2.58 4.47 -11.80
CA THR A 57 -3.47 4.67 -12.95
C THR A 57 -4.00 6.09 -13.03
N SER A 58 -4.23 6.73 -11.89
CA SER A 58 -4.63 8.13 -11.82
C SER A 58 -4.19 8.79 -10.51
N PHE A 59 -4.09 10.11 -10.53
CA PHE A 59 -3.92 10.89 -9.31
C PHE A 59 -4.73 12.19 -9.41
N SER A 60 -5.08 12.75 -8.26
CA SER A 60 -5.64 14.09 -8.13
C SER A 60 -4.94 14.83 -6.99
N LEU A 61 -4.86 16.15 -7.10
CA LEU A 61 -4.32 17.04 -6.07
C LEU A 61 -5.22 18.26 -5.96
N ALA A 62 -5.78 18.48 -4.77
CA ALA A 62 -6.55 19.66 -4.44
C ALA A 62 -5.64 20.82 -4.03
N SER A 63 -6.18 22.04 -4.09
CA SER A 63 -5.43 23.26 -3.76
C SER A 63 -4.98 23.35 -2.30
N ASN A 64 -5.64 22.61 -1.40
CA ASN A 64 -5.30 22.52 0.01
C ASN A 64 -4.21 21.47 0.32
N GLY A 65 -3.74 20.74 -0.71
CA GLY A 65 -2.74 19.68 -0.56
C GLY A 65 -3.33 18.28 -0.38
N GLU A 66 -4.65 18.12 -0.24
CA GLU A 66 -5.26 16.79 -0.26
C GLU A 66 -5.01 16.12 -1.62
N PHE A 67 -4.53 14.89 -1.59
CA PHE A 67 -4.26 14.13 -2.80
C PHE A 67 -4.88 12.74 -2.70
N GLU A 68 -5.20 12.20 -3.88
CA GLU A 68 -5.66 10.83 -4.05
C GLU A 68 -4.85 10.19 -5.18
N VAL A 69 -4.40 8.96 -4.96
CA VAL A 69 -3.74 8.12 -5.96
C VAL A 69 -4.52 6.82 -6.07
N ASN A 70 -4.86 6.45 -7.30
CA ASN A 70 -5.47 5.16 -7.61
C ASN A 70 -4.44 4.27 -8.32
N LEU A 71 -4.37 3.02 -7.88
CA LEU A 71 -3.54 1.97 -8.47
C LEU A 71 -4.41 1.04 -9.32
N ALA A 72 -3.79 0.26 -10.20
CA ALA A 72 -4.48 -0.77 -10.97
C ALA A 72 -5.03 -1.92 -10.09
N GLY A 73 -4.54 -2.03 -8.85
CA GLY A 73 -4.90 -3.02 -7.86
C GLY A 73 -4.00 -2.87 -6.63
N GLU A 74 -4.13 -3.78 -5.68
CA GLU A 74 -3.19 -3.85 -4.57
C GLU A 74 -1.77 -4.14 -5.06
N CYS A 75 -0.78 -3.66 -4.31
CA CYS A 75 0.61 -3.75 -4.71
C CYS A 75 1.52 -4.00 -3.52
N TYR A 76 2.43 -4.96 -3.67
CA TYR A 76 3.46 -5.25 -2.69
C TYR A 76 4.83 -4.91 -3.27
N VAL A 77 5.63 -4.16 -2.51
CA VAL A 77 7.00 -3.80 -2.88
C VAL A 77 7.93 -4.19 -1.74
N ASN A 78 9.01 -4.90 -2.06
CA ASN A 78 10.01 -5.28 -1.07
C ASN A 78 11.17 -4.28 -1.07
N PHE A 79 11.26 -3.48 -0.01
CA PHE A 79 12.39 -2.59 0.27
C PHE A 79 13.29 -3.23 1.35
N GLU A 80 13.68 -2.49 2.39
CA GLU A 80 14.17 -3.09 3.65
C GLU A 80 13.07 -3.88 4.36
N TYR A 81 11.81 -3.53 4.12
CA TYR A 81 10.61 -4.23 4.59
C TYR A 81 9.64 -4.42 3.44
N LEU A 82 8.72 -5.37 3.59
CA LEU A 82 7.58 -5.53 2.70
C LEU A 82 6.60 -4.38 2.95
N VAL A 83 6.29 -3.63 1.89
CA VAL A 83 5.34 -2.52 1.91
C VAL A 83 4.14 -2.90 1.05
N TYR A 84 2.96 -2.81 1.64
CA TYR A 84 1.68 -2.94 0.96
C TYR A 84 1.13 -1.56 0.61
N TYR A 85 0.59 -1.47 -0.61
CA TYR A 85 -0.14 -0.32 -1.11
C TYR A 85 -1.55 -0.77 -1.48
N SER A 86 -2.53 -0.12 -0.88
CA SER A 86 -3.95 -0.24 -1.21
C SER A 86 -4.22 0.26 -2.63
N PRO A 87 -5.26 -0.26 -3.31
CA PRO A 87 -5.73 0.27 -4.60
C PRO A 87 -6.00 1.79 -4.58
N LYS A 88 -6.33 2.33 -3.40
CA LYS A 88 -6.55 3.76 -3.18
C LYS A 88 -5.68 4.25 -2.03
N ILE A 89 -4.92 5.31 -2.30
CA ILE A 89 -4.04 6.00 -1.34
C ILE A 89 -4.49 7.45 -1.24
N THR A 90 -4.58 7.97 -0.02
CA THR A 90 -4.97 9.35 0.25
C THR A 90 -4.04 9.99 1.28
N GLY A 91 -3.96 11.31 1.28
CA GLY A 91 -3.31 12.07 2.34
C GLY A 91 -3.22 13.55 2.00
N VAL A 92 -2.42 14.29 2.78
CA VAL A 92 -2.18 15.72 2.59
C VAL A 92 -0.69 15.94 2.33
N ILE A 93 -0.36 16.39 1.12
CA ILE A 93 1.02 16.66 0.72
C ILE A 93 1.43 18.10 1.06
N ARG A 94 2.62 18.24 1.64
CA ARG A 94 3.31 19.50 1.91
C ARG A 94 4.75 19.38 1.45
N TYR A 95 5.48 20.49 1.44
CA TYR A 95 6.88 20.44 1.10
C TYR A 95 7.67 19.65 2.15
N GLY A 96 8.24 18.52 1.73
CA GLY A 96 9.02 17.59 2.54
C GLY A 96 8.20 16.55 3.30
N GLU A 97 6.87 16.51 3.14
CA GLU A 97 6.00 15.73 4.00
C GLU A 97 4.72 15.28 3.30
N ILE A 98 4.27 14.08 3.66
CA ILE A 98 2.90 13.59 3.46
C ILE A 98 2.34 13.28 4.86
N ASP A 99 1.19 13.83 5.18
CA ASP A 99 0.50 13.60 6.46
C ASP A 99 -0.92 13.07 6.22
N ASP A 100 -1.58 12.58 7.27
CA ASP A 100 -2.89 11.89 7.20
C ASP A 100 -2.93 10.81 6.10
N LEU A 101 -1.82 10.08 5.97
CA LEU A 101 -1.63 9.09 4.93
C LEU A 101 -2.47 7.84 5.23
N LYS A 102 -3.18 7.36 4.21
CA LYS A 102 -3.96 6.12 4.26
C LYS A 102 -3.67 5.27 3.03
N GLY A 103 -3.74 3.96 3.22
CA GLY A 103 -3.55 2.98 2.15
C GLY A 103 -2.10 2.53 1.93
N ILE A 104 -1.20 2.82 2.87
CA ILE A 104 0.17 2.27 2.86
C ILE A 104 0.43 1.58 4.19
N GLN A 105 0.91 0.34 4.12
CA GLN A 105 1.24 -0.46 5.30
C GLN A 105 2.63 -1.06 5.16
N VAL A 106 3.33 -1.19 6.28
CA VAL A 106 4.61 -1.90 6.35
C VAL A 106 4.47 -3.17 7.18
N HIS A 107 5.04 -4.26 6.70
CA HIS A 107 5.04 -5.52 7.44
C HIS A 107 6.29 -5.64 8.29
N ARG A 108 6.11 -5.80 9.60
CA ARG A 108 7.22 -5.99 10.54
C ARG A 108 6.78 -6.84 11.72
N PHE A 109 7.68 -7.68 12.24
CA PHE A 109 7.38 -8.58 13.37
C PHE A 109 6.09 -9.40 13.20
N PHE A 110 5.83 -9.85 11.96
CA PHE A 110 4.64 -10.63 11.59
C PHE A 110 3.31 -9.88 11.70
N ILE A 111 3.34 -8.54 11.77
CA ILE A 111 2.15 -7.69 11.81
C ILE A 111 2.27 -6.53 10.82
N TRP A 112 1.13 -6.05 10.35
CA TRP A 112 1.02 -4.89 9.48
C TRP A 112 0.84 -3.62 10.29
N PHE A 113 1.53 -2.56 9.89
CA PHE A 113 1.42 -1.24 10.50
C PHE A 113 1.06 -0.21 9.44
N ASP A 114 0.02 0.58 9.69
CA ASP A 114 -0.36 1.72 8.85
C ASP A 114 0.71 2.81 8.93
N VAL A 115 1.09 3.34 7.76
CA VAL A 115 1.96 4.51 7.67
C VAL A 115 1.09 5.76 7.69
N ASP A 116 1.18 6.52 8.77
CA ASP A 116 0.39 7.73 9.00
C ASP A 116 1.02 8.97 8.37
N SER A 117 2.36 9.02 8.29
CA SER A 117 3.08 10.15 7.69
C SER A 117 4.43 9.73 7.11
N ILE A 118 4.87 10.43 6.06
CA ILE A 118 6.19 10.27 5.44
C ILE A 118 6.87 11.63 5.38
N LYS A 119 8.09 11.73 5.91
CA LYS A 119 8.86 12.99 6.02
C LYS A 119 10.28 12.82 5.51
N VAL A 120 10.84 13.86 4.90
CA VAL A 120 12.28 13.96 4.60
C VAL A 120 12.92 15.05 5.44
N ASP A 121 14.22 14.92 5.72
CA ASP A 121 14.97 16.01 6.36
C ASP A 121 15.04 17.24 5.45
N LEU A 122 14.96 18.44 6.04
CA LEU A 122 15.14 19.72 5.34
C LEU A 122 16.31 20.49 5.96
N PRO A 123 17.39 20.83 5.21
CA PRO A 123 17.61 20.54 3.79
C PRO A 123 17.74 19.03 3.49
N PRO A 124 17.46 18.59 2.24
CA PRO A 124 17.40 17.17 1.87
C PRO A 124 18.63 16.39 2.34
N SER A 125 18.42 15.46 3.27
CA SER A 125 19.46 14.52 3.72
C SER A 125 19.40 13.21 2.92
N ASN A 126 20.13 12.21 3.39
CA ASN A 126 20.09 10.86 2.84
C ASN A 126 18.97 9.98 3.45
N TYR A 127 18.06 10.58 4.23
CA TYR A 127 17.06 9.84 5.00
C TYR A 127 15.63 10.30 4.75
N ILE A 128 14.73 9.34 4.94
CA ILE A 128 13.29 9.51 4.93
C ILE A 128 12.72 8.78 6.14
N TYR A 129 11.64 9.30 6.70
CA TYR A 129 11.03 8.86 7.95
C TYR A 129 9.59 8.47 7.70
N PHE A 130 9.22 7.28 8.16
CA PHE A 130 7.87 6.76 8.07
C PHE A 130 7.32 6.69 9.49
N ASP A 131 6.29 7.47 9.79
CA ASP A 131 5.58 7.42 11.04
C ASP A 131 4.51 6.31 10.95
N VAL A 132 4.60 5.35 11.86
CA VAL A 132 3.76 4.14 11.93
C VAL A 132 3.20 4.06 13.35
N GLY A 133 2.03 4.66 13.55
CA GLY A 133 1.44 4.84 14.88
C GLY A 133 2.35 5.65 15.80
N LEU A 134 2.84 5.02 16.89
CA LEU A 134 3.70 5.68 17.89
C LEU A 134 5.20 5.55 17.61
N ILE A 135 5.59 5.00 16.46
CA ILE A 135 6.99 4.72 16.11
C ILE A 135 7.34 5.44 14.82
N THR A 136 8.55 6.02 14.77
CA THR A 136 9.12 6.56 13.52
C THR A 136 10.23 5.64 13.03
N LYS A 137 10.15 5.21 11.77
CA LYS A 137 11.19 4.41 11.13
C LYS A 137 12.01 5.28 10.17
N LYS A 138 13.32 5.30 10.41
CA LYS A 138 14.32 5.92 9.54
C LYS A 138 14.77 4.95 8.45
N LEU A 139 14.70 5.40 7.20
CA LEU A 139 15.08 4.65 5.99
C LEU A 139 16.02 5.49 5.12
N SER A 140 16.80 4.84 4.27
CA SER A 140 17.62 5.55 3.29
C SER A 140 16.75 6.07 2.14
N VAL A 141 16.88 7.37 1.83
CA VAL A 141 16.18 7.98 0.69
C VAL A 141 16.53 7.31 -0.65
N GLY A 142 17.71 6.66 -0.73
CA GLY A 142 18.18 5.97 -1.92
C GLY A 142 17.26 4.86 -2.40
N GLN A 143 16.55 4.20 -1.47
CA GLN A 143 15.58 3.14 -1.79
C GLN A 143 14.39 3.67 -2.60
N PHE A 144 14.06 4.95 -2.45
CA PHE A 144 12.86 5.59 -3.02
C PHE A 144 13.18 6.49 -4.21
N LYS A 145 14.42 6.49 -4.73
CA LYS A 145 14.78 7.30 -5.89
C LYS A 145 14.17 6.76 -7.18
N ASN A 146 14.12 5.44 -7.32
CA ASN A 146 13.60 4.76 -8.50
C ASN A 146 12.18 4.27 -8.26
N ILE A 147 11.36 4.28 -9.31
CA ILE A 147 10.00 3.74 -9.28
C ILE A 147 10.09 2.20 -9.25
N HIS A 148 9.36 1.57 -8.34
CA HIS A 148 9.38 0.12 -8.15
C HIS A 148 8.15 -0.55 -8.76
N SER A 149 8.33 -1.75 -9.30
CA SER A 149 7.22 -2.58 -9.77
C SER A 149 6.65 -3.44 -8.66
N CYS A 150 5.35 -3.71 -8.72
CA CYS A 150 4.70 -4.65 -7.81
C CYS A 150 5.27 -6.06 -7.95
N GLN A 151 5.47 -6.72 -6.82
CA GLN A 151 5.82 -8.13 -6.78
C GLN A 151 4.65 -8.96 -7.30
N LYS A 152 4.96 -9.92 -8.19
CA LYS A 152 3.97 -10.88 -8.70
C LYS A 152 3.87 -12.08 -7.77
N GLY A 153 2.64 -12.53 -7.48
CA GLY A 153 2.41 -13.81 -6.81
C GLY A 153 2.60 -13.82 -5.29
N LEU A 154 2.44 -12.69 -4.62
CA LEU A 154 2.32 -12.68 -3.16
C LEU A 154 0.86 -13.02 -2.81
N SER A 155 0.57 -14.25 -2.42
CA SER A 155 -0.72 -14.59 -1.82
C SER A 155 -0.72 -14.13 -0.37
N GLU A 156 -1.84 -13.58 0.13
CA GLU A 156 -2.00 -13.15 1.53
C GLU A 156 -1.57 -14.24 2.52
N ASP A 157 -1.86 -15.51 2.21
CA ASP A 157 -1.46 -16.68 3.00
C ASP A 157 0.07 -16.82 3.21
N LEU A 158 0.88 -16.38 2.23
CA LEU A 158 2.35 -16.40 2.32
C LEU A 158 2.90 -15.17 3.07
N VAL A 159 2.10 -14.12 3.26
CA VAL A 159 2.53 -12.99 4.08
C VAL A 159 2.31 -13.30 5.56
N GLU A 160 1.20 -13.97 5.87
CA GLU A 160 0.82 -14.33 7.24
C GLU A 160 1.69 -15.47 7.83
N HIS A 161 2.10 -16.43 7.00
CA HIS A 161 2.93 -17.58 7.43
C HIS A 161 4.45 -17.39 7.23
N GLY A 162 4.90 -16.14 7.02
CA GLY A 162 6.31 -15.79 6.80
C GLY A 162 6.59 -15.60 5.31
N VAL A 163 7.28 -14.55 4.86
CA VAL A 163 8.76 -14.45 4.87
C VAL A 163 9.47 -15.80 4.53
N GLY A 164 8.80 -16.72 3.85
CA GLY A 164 9.19 -18.12 3.73
C GLY A 164 10.26 -18.40 2.70
N LEU A 165 10.77 -17.39 1.99
CA LEU A 165 11.74 -17.59 0.90
C LEU A 165 12.90 -16.58 0.84
N TYR A 166 12.99 -15.57 1.72
CA TYR A 166 14.23 -14.78 1.81
C TYR A 166 15.43 -15.57 2.36
N ARG A 167 15.25 -16.84 2.73
CA ARG A 167 16.34 -17.72 3.16
C ARG A 167 16.61 -18.97 2.31
N LEU A 168 15.90 -19.21 1.19
CA LEU A 168 16.30 -20.30 0.29
C LEU A 168 17.25 -19.85 -0.85
N SER A 169 17.78 -18.63 -0.79
CA SER A 169 18.76 -18.12 -1.77
C SER A 169 20.16 -17.82 -1.21
N GLU A 170 20.41 -17.85 0.11
CA GLU A 170 21.78 -17.73 0.66
C GLU A 170 22.47 -19.08 0.92
N ASP A 171 21.83 -20.21 0.57
CA ASP A 171 22.44 -21.55 0.60
C ASP A 171 23.33 -21.85 -0.64
N ALA A 172 23.99 -20.83 -1.21
CA ALA A 172 24.96 -21.05 -2.28
C ALA A 172 26.07 -19.96 -2.31
N GLY A 173 26.91 -19.87 -1.28
CA GLY A 173 28.14 -19.08 -1.42
C GLY A 173 28.97 -18.76 -0.17
N MET A 174 29.89 -19.69 0.16
CA MET A 174 31.31 -19.38 0.43
C MET A 174 31.75 -18.95 1.85
N ILE A 175 32.42 -19.94 2.49
CA ILE A 175 33.58 -19.95 3.42
C ILE A 175 33.51 -19.31 4.82
N ILE A 176 33.42 -20.21 5.79
CA ILE A 176 34.09 -20.15 7.10
C ILE A 176 35.54 -19.67 6.96
N SER A 177 35.90 -18.62 7.70
CA SER A 177 37.29 -18.28 7.99
C SER A 177 37.48 -18.33 9.51
N GLU A 178 38.58 -19.00 9.87
CA GLU A 178 39.03 -19.54 11.15
C GLU A 178 39.06 -18.58 12.34
#